data_AF-B4QDS2-F1
#
_entry.id   AF-B4QDS2-F1
#
_cell.length_a   1.000
_cell.length_b   1.000
_cell.length_c   1.000
_cell.angle_alpha   90.00
_cell.angle_beta   90.00
_cell.angle_gamma   90.00
#
_symmetry.space_group_name_H-M   'P 1'
#
loop_
_entity.id
_entity.type
_entity.pdbx_description
1 polymer ?
#
loop_
_entity_poly.entity_id
_entity_poly.type
_entity_poly.pdbx_seq_one_letter_code
_entity_poly.pdbx_strand_id
1 'polypeptide(L)'
;LGIRELFTDKSDLSGLFADKSGGKVSQVSHKAFLEVNEEGAEAAGATSVAVTNRAGFSTFLMADHPFAFVIRDANTIYFQGRVVSP
;
A
#
# COMPACT_ATOMS: atom_id res chain seq x y z
N LEU A 1 -15.16 -4.63 -9.56
CA LEU A 1 -14.81 -5.78 -8.69
C LEU A 1 -15.84 -6.92 -8.75
N GLY A 2 -17.14 -6.68 -8.98
CA GLY A 2 -18.09 -7.76 -9.32
C GLY A 2 -18.47 -8.72 -8.18
N ILE A 3 -17.75 -8.70 -7.07
CA ILE A 3 -18.04 -9.48 -5.86
C ILE A 3 -19.31 -8.91 -5.21
N ARG A 4 -20.45 -9.58 -5.43
CA ARG A 4 -21.78 -9.14 -4.98
C ARG A 4 -22.49 -10.19 -4.13
N GLU A 5 -22.49 -11.44 -4.59
CA GLU A 5 -23.26 -12.53 -4.00
C GLU A 5 -22.93 -12.75 -2.52
N LEU A 6 -21.65 -12.60 -2.16
CA LEU A 6 -21.09 -12.67 -0.80
C LEU A 6 -21.85 -11.82 0.24
N PHE A 7 -22.49 -10.72 -0.21
CA PHE A 7 -23.20 -9.76 0.64
C PHE A 7 -24.72 -9.89 0.58
N THR A 8 -25.25 -10.97 0.00
CA THR A 8 -26.68 -11.21 -0.19
C THR A 8 -27.10 -12.52 0.44
N ASP A 9 -28.41 -12.77 0.58
CA ASP A 9 -28.92 -14.06 1.07
C ASP A 9 -28.67 -15.23 0.09
N LYS A 10 -28.11 -14.95 -1.09
CA LYS A 10 -27.70 -15.97 -2.06
C LYS A 10 -26.27 -16.46 -1.85
N SER A 11 -25.51 -15.92 -0.89
CA SER A 11 -24.13 -16.34 -0.66
C SER A 11 -24.03 -17.80 -0.23
N ASP A 12 -23.19 -18.56 -0.93
CA ASP A 12 -22.76 -19.86 -0.46
C ASP A 12 -21.45 -19.76 0.33
N LEU A 13 -21.59 -19.70 1.65
CA LEU A 13 -20.48 -19.79 2.61
C LEU A 13 -20.49 -21.12 3.37
N SER A 14 -21.21 -22.14 2.88
CA SER A 14 -21.39 -23.42 3.58
C SER A 14 -20.06 -24.11 3.92
N GLY A 15 -19.01 -23.91 3.13
CA GLY A 15 -17.66 -24.42 3.39
C GLY A 15 -16.95 -23.83 4.61
N LEU A 16 -17.48 -22.75 5.20
CA LEU A 16 -16.94 -22.13 6.42
C LEU A 16 -17.60 -22.69 7.70
N PHE A 17 -18.72 -23.40 7.59
CA PHE A 17 -19.51 -23.87 8.73
C PHE A 17 -19.56 -25.40 8.76
N ALA A 18 -19.15 -26.02 9.88
CA ALA A 18 -19.12 -27.48 10.02
C ALA A 18 -20.50 -28.13 9.85
N ASP A 19 -21.56 -27.43 10.27
CA ASP A 19 -22.96 -27.84 10.14
C ASP A 19 -23.61 -27.41 8.82
N LYS A 20 -22.86 -26.73 7.95
CA LYS A 20 -23.33 -26.16 6.68
C LYS A 20 -24.50 -25.18 6.83
N SER A 21 -24.65 -24.55 8.01
CA SER A 21 -25.68 -23.54 8.27
C SER A 21 -25.59 -22.32 7.34
N GLY A 22 -24.41 -22.07 6.79
CA GLY A 22 -24.17 -21.00 5.81
C GLY A 22 -24.21 -19.61 6.44
N GLY A 23 -24.23 -18.58 5.61
CA GLY A 23 -24.25 -17.19 6.06
C GLY A 23 -23.90 -16.23 4.95
N LYS A 24 -23.96 -14.93 5.25
CA LYS A 24 -23.57 -13.83 4.36
C LYS A 24 -22.67 -12.83 5.07
N VAL A 25 -21.86 -12.12 4.31
CA VAL A 25 -21.04 -11.03 4.84
C VAL A 25 -21.90 -9.76 4.88
N SER A 26 -22.06 -9.18 6.07
CA SER A 26 -22.81 -7.92 6.23
C SER A 26 -21.97 -6.69 5.93
N GLN A 27 -20.68 -6.71 6.30
CA GLN A 27 -19.76 -5.60 6.14
C GLN A 27 -18.32 -6.08 6.05
N VAL A 28 -17.53 -5.42 5.21
CA VAL A 28 -16.06 -5.51 5.20
C VAL A 28 -15.51 -4.10 5.34
N SER A 29 -14.66 -3.90 6.34
CA SER A 29 -14.02 -2.61 6.61
C SER A 29 -12.52 -2.77 6.54
N HIS A 30 -11.85 -1.92 5.77
CA HIS A 30 -10.39 -1.84 5.72
C HIS A 30 -9.97 -0.41 6.07
N LYS A 31 -9.20 -0.26 7.15
CA LYS A 31 -8.63 1.01 7.59
C LYS A 31 -7.12 0.92 7.47
N ALA A 32 -6.52 1.86 6.75
CA ALA A 32 -5.08 1.98 6.58
C ALA A 32 -4.60 3.32 7.13
N PHE A 33 -3.39 3.34 7.67
CA PHE A 33 -2.69 4.53 8.13
C PHE A 33 -1.27 4.48 7.57
N LEU A 34 -0.79 5.61 7.04
CA LEU A 34 0.55 5.78 6.52
C LEU A 34 1.11 7.07 7.09
N GLU A 35 2.26 6.96 7.74
CA GLU A 35 3.06 8.08 8.20
C GLU A 35 4.41 7.98 7.51
N VAL A 36 4.86 9.10 6.94
CA VAL A 36 6.15 9.20 6.25
C VAL A 36 6.94 10.28 6.97
N ASN A 37 8.06 9.90 7.56
CA ASN A 37 8.99 10.78 8.26
C ASN A 37 10.44 10.39 7.89
N GLU A 38 11.38 11.20 8.35
CA GLU A 38 12.81 11.04 8.02
C GLU A 38 13.53 10.01 8.90
N GLU A 39 12.90 9.42 9.93
CA GLU A 39 13.56 8.58 10.93
C GLU A 39 14.28 7.37 10.29
N GLY A 40 13.68 6.75 9.28
CA GLY A 40 14.32 5.64 8.54
C GLY A 40 15.36 6.09 7.50
N ALA A 41 15.27 7.34 7.03
CA ALA A 41 16.21 7.92 6.08
C ALA A 41 17.51 8.39 6.78
N GLU A 42 17.43 8.82 8.03
CA GLU A 42 18.58 9.27 8.83
C GLU A 42 19.64 8.17 8.99
N ALA A 43 19.22 6.93 9.25
CA ALA A 43 20.12 5.78 9.34
C ALA A 43 20.80 5.42 8.00
N ALA A 44 20.10 5.58 6.87
CA ALA A 44 20.66 5.38 5.54
C ALA A 44 21.61 6.53 5.13
N GLY A 45 21.30 7.77 5.52
CA GLY A 45 22.09 8.97 5.25
C GLY A 45 23.44 9.02 5.99
N ALA A 46 23.50 8.45 7.19
CA ALA A 46 24.76 8.27 7.94
C ALA A 46 25.77 7.34 7.21
N THR A 47 25.32 6.57 6.22
CA THR A 47 26.14 5.65 5.41
C THR A 47 26.44 6.22 4.02
N SER A 48 27.05 7.40 3.91
CA SER A 48 27.69 7.81 2.64
C SER A 48 28.80 8.85 2.81
N VAL A 49 30.05 8.42 2.62
CA VAL A 49 31.12 9.31 2.17
C VAL A 49 31.79 8.65 0.96
N ALA A 50 31.54 9.20 -0.22
CA ALA A 50 32.43 9.10 -1.37
C ALA A 50 32.15 10.30 -2.28
N VAL A 51 32.89 11.38 -2.06
CA VAL A 51 33.00 12.48 -3.02
C VAL A 51 33.70 11.92 -4.26
N THR A 52 33.03 11.94 -5.41
CA THR A 52 33.74 11.88 -6.69
C THR A 52 33.07 12.85 -7.64
N ASN A 53 33.80 13.94 -7.90
CA ASN A 53 33.45 14.96 -8.87
C ASN A 53 33.42 14.32 -10.26
N ARG A 54 32.21 14.09 -10.79
CA ARG A 54 31.98 13.79 -12.20
C ARG A 54 30.88 14.73 -12.65
N ALA A 55 31.20 15.58 -13.64
CA ALA A 55 30.23 16.37 -14.38
C ALA A 55 29.19 15.40 -14.97
N GLY A 56 28.10 15.21 -14.23
CA GLY A 56 27.06 14.25 -14.51
C GLY A 56 25.76 14.86 -14.02
N PHE A 57 24.77 14.92 -14.90
CA PHE A 57 23.46 15.46 -14.61
C PHE A 57 22.92 14.83 -13.31
N SER A 58 22.83 15.63 -12.25
CA SER A 58 22.14 15.23 -11.04
C SER A 58 20.65 15.22 -11.35
N THR A 59 20.04 14.03 -11.36
CA THR A 59 18.59 13.91 -11.48
C THR A 59 17.96 14.29 -10.16
N PHE A 60 17.26 15.42 -10.13
CA PHE A 60 16.46 15.83 -8.98
C PHE A 60 15.03 15.30 -9.14
N LEU A 61 14.54 14.63 -8.10
CA LEU A 61 13.13 14.27 -7.98
C LEU A 61 12.49 15.22 -6.97
N MET A 62 11.57 16.06 -7.45
CA MET A 62 10.81 16.99 -6.62
C MET A 62 9.34 16.54 -6.64
N ALA A 63 8.82 16.18 -5.48
CA ALA A 63 7.44 15.74 -5.30
C ALA A 63 6.58 16.90 -4.77
N ASP A 64 6.54 18.02 -5.49
CA ASP A 64 5.88 19.28 -5.11
C ASP A 64 4.45 19.44 -5.66
N HIS A 65 3.91 18.37 -6.24
CA HIS A 65 2.59 18.28 -6.85
C HIS A 65 2.00 16.86 -6.66
N PRO A 66 0.71 16.61 -6.95
CA PRO A 66 0.10 15.32 -6.72
C PRO A 66 0.91 14.15 -7.29
N PHE A 67 1.19 13.15 -6.45
CA PHE A 67 1.97 11.98 -6.82
C PHE A 67 1.31 10.69 -6.34
N ALA A 68 1.67 9.58 -6.97
CA ALA A 68 1.28 8.24 -6.54
C ALA A 68 2.45 7.55 -5.84
N PHE A 69 2.14 6.68 -4.87
CA PHE A 69 3.14 5.87 -4.18
C PHE A 69 2.72 4.41 -4.15
N VAL A 70 3.71 3.53 -4.03
CA VAL A 70 3.53 2.08 -3.90
C VAL A 70 4.54 1.55 -2.88
N ILE A 71 4.05 0.81 -1.88
CA ILE A 71 4.86 0.03 -0.94
C ILE A 71 4.75 -1.42 -1.39
N ARG A 72 5.87 -2.00 -1.83
CA ARG A 72 5.90 -3.33 -2.43
C ARG A 72 7.22 -4.05 -2.16
N ASP A 73 7.20 -5.37 -2.29
CA ASP A 73 8.40 -6.16 -2.56
C ASP A 73 8.52 -6.47 -4.08
N ALA A 74 9.36 -7.46 -4.43
CA ALA A 74 9.57 -7.87 -5.82
C ALA A 74 8.27 -8.34 -6.51
N ASN A 75 7.37 -9.00 -5.79
CA ASN A 75 6.23 -9.74 -6.33
C ASN A 75 4.87 -9.24 -5.81
N THR A 76 4.83 -8.45 -4.75
CA THR A 76 3.61 -8.13 -4.00
C THR A 76 3.52 -6.64 -3.68
N ILE A 77 2.38 -6.03 -4.00
CA ILE A 77 2.03 -4.69 -3.55
C ILE A 77 1.31 -4.79 -2.20
N TYR A 78 1.88 -4.17 -1.18
CA TYR A 78 1.28 -4.08 0.15
C TYR A 78 0.32 -2.91 0.24
N PHE A 79 0.75 -1.74 -0.24
CA PHE A 79 -0.05 -0.52 -0.27
C PHE A 79 0.19 0.25 -1.55
N GLN A 80 -0.84 0.92 -2.04
CA GLN A 80 -0.73 1.90 -3.11
C GLN A 80 -1.70 3.04 -2.85
N GLY A 81 -1.33 4.23 -3.27
CA GLY A 81 -2.15 5.41 -3.02
C GLY A 81 -1.68 6.63 -3.80
N ARG A 82 -2.34 7.75 -3.51
CA ARG A 82 -2.00 9.06 -4.06
C ARG A 82 -2.01 10.11 -2.96
N VAL A 83 -1.05 11.03 -3.03
CA VAL A 83 -1.03 12.26 -2.24
C VAL A 83 -1.45 13.37 -3.18
N VAL A 84 -2.52 14.10 -2.83
CA VAL A 84 -3.01 15.25 -3.62
C VAL A 84 -2.70 16.55 -2.90
N SER A 85 -2.84 16.55 -1.58
CA SER A 85 -2.37 17.58 -0.66
C SER A 85 -1.70 16.85 0.51
N PRO A 86 -0.41 17.07 0.78
CA PRO A 86 0.29 16.49 1.92
C PRO A 86 -0.18 17.13 3.24
#